data_AF-A0AAV5FFL4-F1
#
_entry.id   AF-A0AAV5FFL4-F1
#
_cell.length_a   1.000
_cell.length_b   1.000
_cell.length_c   1.000
_cell.angle_alpha   90.00
_cell.angle_beta   90.00
_cell.angle_gamma   90.00
#
_symmetry.space_group_name_H-M   'P 1'
#
loop_
_entity.id
_entity.type
_entity.pdbx_description
1 polymer ?
#
loop_
_entity_poly.entity_id
_entity_poly.type
_entity_poly.pdbx_seq_one_letter_code
_entity_poly.pdbx_strand_id
1 'polypeptide(L)'
;MEWSWNSVTPPSSFNGEDVIAHALHPDGRTLFVSTSYGTTHFFGTTSNGGVWKELGDWVLPFQGQGHFDAKLDAWVGLHHKEDGYVCCCPVVSRSVVTTRPPKCKMLQEKLFHRETQEEVPTPTHKHLNTTLVYKGDSRLCLVDNSMTRHDFKHAVLHVTIFGLKYDHRGHLQTKIRRTVTSYSVSNASAYFTHPAFWM
;
A
#
# COMPACT_ATOMS: atom_id res chain seq x y z
N MET A 1 -16.29 -21.63 -14.95
CA MET A 1 -16.60 -20.27 -14.49
C MET A 1 -16.30 -19.37 -15.68
N GLU A 2 -17.33 -18.84 -16.33
CA GLU A 2 -17.14 -17.88 -17.43
C GLU A 2 -16.96 -16.49 -16.84
N TRP A 3 -15.95 -15.75 -17.32
CA TRP A 3 -15.80 -14.35 -16.99
C TRP A 3 -16.82 -13.55 -17.82
N SER A 4 -17.40 -12.51 -17.22
CA SER A 4 -18.33 -11.60 -17.89
C SER A 4 -17.91 -10.15 -17.64
N TRP A 5 -17.99 -9.30 -18.65
CA TRP A 5 -17.80 -7.86 -18.50
C TRP A 5 -19.14 -7.19 -18.20
N ASN A 6 -19.17 -6.38 -17.15
CA ASN A 6 -20.30 -5.50 -16.85
C ASN A 6 -19.80 -4.06 -16.91
N SER A 7 -20.46 -3.22 -17.71
CA SER A 7 -20.18 -1.79 -17.70
C SER A 7 -20.81 -1.19 -16.46
N VAL A 8 -19.99 -0.49 -15.67
CA VAL A 8 -20.43 0.27 -14.51
C VAL A 8 -20.09 1.72 -14.78
N THR A 9 -21.05 2.63 -14.62
CA THR A 9 -20.79 4.07 -14.72
C THR A 9 -20.00 4.51 -13.50
N PRO A 10 -18.73 4.95 -13.64
CA PRO A 10 -17.98 5.51 -12.53
C PRO A 10 -18.50 6.92 -12.18
N PRO A 11 -18.13 7.49 -11.02
CA PRO A 11 -18.43 8.90 -10.71
C PRO A 11 -17.92 9.81 -11.84
N SER A 12 -18.62 10.93 -12.11
CA SER A 12 -18.38 11.80 -13.27
C SER A 12 -16.97 12.41 -13.35
N SER A 13 -16.18 12.36 -12.27
CA SER A 13 -14.80 12.85 -12.16
C SER A 13 -13.75 11.72 -12.02
N PHE A 14 -14.15 10.46 -12.17
CA PHE A 14 -13.30 9.33 -11.82
C PHE A 14 -12.56 8.81 -13.07
N ASN A 15 -11.29 9.20 -13.22
CA ASN A 15 -10.33 8.56 -14.12
C ASN A 15 -9.50 7.54 -13.31
N GLY A 16 -9.27 6.34 -13.87
CA GLY A 16 -8.43 5.32 -13.24
C GLY A 16 -6.99 5.79 -12.99
N GLU A 17 -6.49 6.70 -13.82
CA GLU A 17 -5.15 7.30 -13.66
C GLU A 17 -5.04 8.19 -12.41
N ASP A 18 -6.18 8.68 -11.91
CA ASP A 18 -6.23 9.53 -10.73
C ASP A 18 -6.29 8.72 -9.41
N VAL A 19 -6.33 7.40 -9.47
CA VAL A 19 -6.38 6.54 -8.27
C VAL A 19 -5.02 6.53 -7.58
N ILE A 20 -4.97 7.11 -6.38
CA ILE A 20 -3.75 7.15 -5.57
C ILE A 20 -3.72 6.07 -4.48
N ALA A 21 -4.90 5.61 -4.04
CA ALA A 21 -5.02 4.64 -2.97
C ALA A 21 -6.29 3.80 -3.13
N HIS A 22 -6.25 2.54 -2.69
CA HIS A 22 -7.45 1.72 -2.59
C HIS A 22 -7.33 0.67 -1.48
N ALA A 23 -8.45 0.18 -0.97
CA ALA A 23 -8.48 -0.89 0.01
C ALA A 23 -9.74 -1.75 -0.13
N LEU A 24 -9.58 -3.06 -0.04
CA LEU A 24 -10.72 -3.98 -0.02
C LEU A 24 -11.27 -4.07 1.41
N HIS A 25 -12.58 -3.92 1.56
CA HIS A 25 -13.27 -4.11 2.82
C HIS A 25 -13.22 -5.59 3.24
N PRO A 26 -13.19 -5.91 4.55
CA PRO A 26 -13.18 -7.30 5.03
C PRO A 26 -14.38 -8.15 4.60
N ASP A 27 -15.45 -7.53 4.08
CA ASP A 27 -16.61 -8.23 3.53
C ASP A 27 -16.32 -8.90 2.16
N GLY A 28 -15.16 -8.60 1.56
CA GLY A 28 -14.73 -9.12 0.27
C GLY A 28 -15.53 -8.60 -0.93
N ARG A 29 -16.40 -7.60 -0.73
CA ARG A 29 -17.38 -7.14 -1.72
C ARG A 29 -17.46 -5.62 -1.86
N THR A 30 -16.77 -4.89 -0.99
CA THR A 30 -16.71 -3.43 -1.06
C THR A 30 -15.27 -2.97 -1.28
N LEU A 31 -15.02 -2.20 -2.33
CA LEU A 31 -13.73 -1.58 -2.61
C LEU A 31 -13.80 -0.09 -2.24
N PHE A 32 -12.82 0.41 -1.50
CA PHE A 32 -12.63 1.83 -1.23
C PHE A 32 -11.54 2.36 -2.14
N VAL A 33 -11.74 3.56 -2.71
CA VAL A 33 -10.80 4.16 -3.66
C VAL A 33 -10.66 5.65 -3.39
N SER A 34 -9.44 6.13 -3.23
CA SER A 34 -9.12 7.55 -3.10
C SER A 34 -8.45 8.06 -4.37
N THR A 35 -8.83 9.28 -4.76
CA THR A 35 -8.34 9.93 -5.97
C THR A 35 -7.38 11.09 -5.65
N SER A 36 -6.59 11.49 -6.65
CA SER A 36 -5.69 12.65 -6.62
C SER A 36 -6.42 13.97 -6.33
N TYR A 37 -7.73 14.04 -6.61
CA TYR A 37 -8.60 15.19 -6.30
C TYR A 37 -8.96 15.31 -4.81
N GLY A 38 -8.46 14.43 -3.95
CA GLY A 38 -8.69 14.52 -2.51
C GLY A 38 -10.00 13.89 -2.05
N THR A 39 -10.67 13.10 -2.88
CA THR A 39 -11.96 12.45 -2.56
C THR A 39 -11.81 10.95 -2.42
N THR A 40 -12.60 10.36 -1.53
CA THR A 40 -12.72 8.90 -1.38
C THR A 40 -14.11 8.43 -1.77
N HIS A 41 -14.16 7.36 -2.54
CA HIS A 41 -15.37 6.67 -2.99
C HIS A 41 -15.35 5.23 -2.48
N PHE A 42 -16.50 4.59 -2.43
CA PHE A 42 -16.58 3.15 -2.35
C PHE A 42 -17.44 2.55 -3.47
N PHE A 43 -17.09 1.34 -3.86
CA PHE A 43 -17.77 0.54 -4.86
C PHE A 43 -18.23 -0.79 -4.25
N GLY A 44 -19.54 -1.02 -4.23
CA GLY A 44 -20.11 -2.31 -3.78
C GLY A 44 -20.42 -3.22 -4.96
N THR A 45 -20.01 -4.49 -4.89
CA THR A 45 -20.20 -5.48 -5.98
C THR A 45 -21.51 -6.28 -5.89
N THR A 46 -22.32 -6.08 -4.85
CA THR A 46 -23.49 -6.95 -4.53
C THR A 46 -24.79 -6.55 -5.21
N SER A 47 -24.92 -5.33 -5.70
CA SER A 47 -26.10 -4.88 -6.45
C SER A 47 -25.95 -5.20 -7.94
N ASN A 48 -27.06 -5.52 -8.63
CA ASN A 48 -27.13 -5.80 -10.07
C ASN A 48 -26.57 -4.64 -10.92
N GLY A 49 -25.24 -4.57 -11.09
CA GLY A 49 -24.53 -3.51 -11.81
C GLY A 49 -23.48 -2.75 -11.01
N GLY A 50 -23.31 -3.05 -9.71
CA GLY A 50 -22.37 -2.35 -8.82
C GLY A 50 -22.74 -0.87 -8.60
N VAL A 51 -22.45 -0.33 -7.42
CA VAL A 51 -22.80 1.07 -7.10
C VAL A 51 -21.59 1.80 -6.53
N TRP A 52 -21.24 2.90 -7.17
CA TRP A 52 -20.28 3.88 -6.67
C TRP A 52 -20.98 4.89 -5.78
N LYS A 53 -20.36 5.23 -4.65
CA LYS A 53 -20.77 6.34 -3.79
C LYS A 53 -19.56 7.09 -3.27
N GLU A 54 -19.65 8.40 -3.29
CA GLU A 54 -18.70 9.25 -2.61
C GLU A 54 -18.86 9.12 -1.09
N LEU A 55 -17.73 9.06 -0.40
CA LEU A 55 -17.64 8.89 1.04
C LEU A 55 -17.19 10.19 1.73
N GLY A 56 -16.39 11.02 1.05
CA GLY A 56 -16.06 12.37 1.48
C GLY A 56 -14.76 12.94 0.90
N ASP A 57 -14.51 14.21 1.24
CA ASP A 57 -13.35 15.02 0.82
C ASP A 57 -12.09 14.74 1.66
N TRP A 58 -11.67 13.48 1.65
CA TRP A 58 -10.43 13.04 2.25
C TRP A 58 -9.89 11.82 1.49
N VAL A 59 -8.64 11.46 1.74
CA VAL A 59 -8.00 10.30 1.11
C VAL A 59 -7.53 9.29 2.16
N LEU A 60 -7.53 8.01 1.80
CA LEU A 60 -6.89 6.97 2.59
C LEU A 60 -5.41 7.34 2.81
N PRO A 61 -4.82 6.98 3.96
CA PRO A 61 -3.44 7.35 4.27
C PRO A 61 -2.41 6.52 3.49
N PHE A 62 -2.81 5.88 2.38
CA PHE A 62 -2.02 4.89 1.67
C PHE A 62 -1.55 5.38 0.31
N GLN A 63 -0.35 4.96 -0.11
CA GLN A 63 0.07 4.96 -1.49
C GLN A 63 -0.17 3.57 -2.06
N GLY A 64 -1.05 3.47 -3.06
CA GLY A 64 -1.47 2.18 -3.62
C GLY A 64 -2.41 1.41 -2.69
N GLN A 65 -2.16 0.12 -2.52
CA GLN A 65 -3.10 -0.78 -1.84
C GLN A 65 -2.94 -0.78 -0.31
N GLY A 66 -4.05 -0.60 0.40
CA GLY A 66 -4.22 -0.96 1.80
C GLY A 66 -4.74 -2.39 1.94
N HIS A 67 -4.08 -3.18 2.77
CA HIS A 67 -4.38 -4.60 3.02
C HIS A 67 -5.04 -4.76 4.38
N PHE A 68 -6.14 -5.51 4.46
CA PHE A 68 -6.76 -5.79 5.75
C PHE A 68 -5.97 -6.84 6.54
N ASP A 69 -5.59 -6.49 7.77
CA ASP A 69 -4.99 -7.41 8.74
C ASP A 69 -6.00 -7.72 9.85
N ALA A 70 -6.53 -8.95 9.85
CA ALA A 70 -7.53 -9.39 10.82
C ALA A 70 -7.02 -9.40 12.27
N LYS A 71 -5.71 -9.53 12.52
CA LYS A 71 -5.15 -9.49 13.88
C LYS A 71 -5.06 -8.06 14.42
N LEU A 72 -4.96 -7.07 13.53
CA LEU A 72 -4.98 -5.65 13.90
C LEU A 72 -6.38 -5.03 13.80
N ASP A 73 -7.31 -5.70 13.13
CA ASP A 73 -8.61 -5.17 12.73
C ASP A 73 -8.49 -3.80 12.02
N ALA A 74 -7.56 -3.72 11.08
CA ALA A 74 -7.18 -2.48 10.43
C ALA A 74 -6.69 -2.72 9.00
N TRP A 75 -6.80 -1.70 8.15
CA TRP A 75 -6.03 -1.66 6.91
C TRP A 75 -4.59 -1.24 7.18
N VAL A 76 -3.66 -1.85 6.47
CA VAL A 76 -2.23 -1.59 6.52
C VAL A 76 -1.70 -1.30 5.12
N GLY A 77 -0.93 -0.24 4.95
CA GLY A 77 -0.40 0.17 3.65
C GLY A 77 0.88 0.99 3.77
N LEU A 78 1.49 1.31 2.63
CA LEU A 78 2.55 2.31 2.54
C LEU A 78 1.96 3.71 2.74
N HIS A 79 2.59 4.56 3.52
CA HIS A 79 2.05 5.89 3.83
C HIS A 79 2.16 6.83 2.62
N HIS A 80 1.08 7.55 2.33
CA HIS A 80 0.97 8.36 1.11
C HIS A 80 1.85 9.62 1.03
N LYS A 81 2.33 10.12 2.16
CA LYS A 81 3.18 11.33 2.23
C LYS A 81 4.60 11.07 2.70
N GLU A 82 4.78 9.98 3.44
CA GLU A 82 6.05 9.65 4.08
C GLU A 82 6.57 8.40 3.41
N ASP A 83 7.28 8.61 2.30
CA ASP A 83 7.94 7.53 1.59
C ASP A 83 8.82 6.76 2.58
N GLY A 84 8.74 5.43 2.56
CA GLY A 84 9.41 4.64 3.59
C GLY A 84 8.52 3.93 4.59
N TYR A 85 7.37 4.52 4.87
CA TYR A 85 6.67 4.20 6.09
C TYR A 85 5.48 3.30 5.84
N VAL A 86 5.31 2.33 6.74
CA VAL A 86 4.10 1.55 6.82
C VAL A 86 3.18 2.21 7.84
N CYS A 87 1.90 2.28 7.54
CA CYS A 87 0.90 2.79 8.46
C CYS A 87 -0.33 1.89 8.48
N CYS A 88 -1.15 2.04 9.52
CA CYS A 88 -2.46 1.42 9.56
C CYS A 88 -3.55 2.42 9.93
N CYS A 89 -4.78 2.13 9.51
CA CYS A 89 -5.97 2.88 9.90
C CYS A 89 -7.17 1.93 10.07
N PRO A 90 -8.15 2.27 10.91
CA PRO A 90 -9.35 1.45 11.07
C PRO A 90 -10.13 1.36 9.75
N VAL A 91 -10.86 0.26 9.58
CA VAL A 91 -11.76 0.08 8.43
C VAL A 91 -12.87 1.12 8.50
N VAL A 92 -13.10 1.84 7.41
CA VAL A 92 -14.08 2.92 7.35
C VAL A 92 -15.49 2.37 7.11
N SER A 93 -16.48 2.91 7.82
CA SER A 93 -17.89 2.54 7.65
C SER A 93 -18.47 3.08 6.34
N ARG A 94 -19.37 2.29 5.72
CA ARG A 94 -20.03 2.60 4.43
C ARG A 94 -21.25 3.53 4.55
N SER A 95 -21.73 3.76 5.78
CA SER A 95 -23.09 4.30 6.01
C SER A 95 -23.14 5.79 6.31
N VAL A 96 -22.00 6.45 6.49
CA VAL A 96 -21.93 7.85 6.90
C VAL A 96 -20.94 8.55 5.99
N VAL A 97 -21.35 9.65 5.37
CA VAL A 97 -20.40 10.58 4.74
C VAL A 97 -19.47 11.04 5.83
N THR A 98 -18.22 10.57 5.80
CA THR A 98 -17.24 10.91 6.82
C THR A 98 -16.58 12.22 6.42
N THR A 99 -16.74 13.26 7.23
CA THR A 99 -16.08 14.55 6.99
C THR A 99 -14.60 14.54 7.37
N ARG A 100 -14.09 13.44 7.91
CA ARG A 100 -12.71 13.31 8.40
C ARG A 100 -12.07 12.01 7.93
N PRO A 101 -10.76 12.02 7.64
CA PRO A 101 -10.02 10.81 7.32
C PRO A 101 -9.95 9.87 8.54
N PRO A 102 -9.76 8.55 8.31
CA PRO A 102 -9.55 7.60 9.40
C PRO A 102 -8.25 7.94 10.15
N LYS A 103 -8.23 7.68 11.46
CA LYS A 103 -7.05 7.93 12.29
C LYS A 103 -5.90 7.01 11.86
N CYS A 104 -4.89 7.61 11.24
CA CYS A 104 -3.68 6.92 10.81
C CYS A 104 -2.71 6.71 12.00
N LYS A 105 -2.16 5.50 12.11
CA LYS A 105 -1.05 5.17 13.01
C LYS A 105 0.15 4.74 12.18
N MET A 106 1.22 5.50 12.30
CA MET A 106 2.49 5.21 11.63
C MET A 106 3.27 4.15 12.39
N LEU A 107 3.91 3.24 11.67
CA LEU A 107 4.98 2.40 12.20
C LEU A 107 6.16 3.32 12.53
N GLN A 108 6.66 3.26 13.77
CA GLN A 108 7.75 4.14 14.21
C GLN A 108 9.06 3.86 13.46
N GLU A 109 9.32 2.59 13.15
CA GLU A 109 10.49 2.23 12.35
C GLU A 109 10.21 2.39 10.85
N LYS A 110 11.17 2.95 10.13
CA LYS A 110 11.20 2.93 8.67
C LYS A 110 11.80 1.61 8.23
N LEU A 111 11.06 0.81 7.45
CA LEU A 111 11.49 -0.54 7.04
C LEU A 111 12.34 -0.57 5.77
N PHE A 112 12.58 0.59 5.17
CA PHE A 112 13.33 0.71 3.92
C PHE A 112 14.82 0.64 4.19
N HIS A 113 15.55 0.08 3.24
CA HIS A 113 17.00 0.09 3.28
C HIS A 113 17.51 1.40 2.70
N ARG A 114 17.65 2.43 3.55
CA ARG A 114 18.50 3.57 3.22
C ARG A 114 19.89 3.22 3.74
N GLU A 115 20.87 3.03 2.86
CA GLU A 115 22.26 3.07 3.27
C GLU A 115 22.43 4.33 4.13
N THR A 116 22.84 4.13 5.39
CA THR A 116 23.05 5.20 6.36
C THR A 116 23.93 6.26 5.68
N GLN A 117 23.35 7.42 5.44
CA GLN A 117 23.90 8.50 4.63
C GLN A 117 25.12 9.20 5.23
N GLU A 118 25.73 8.63 6.27
CA GLU A 118 26.80 9.29 7.01
C GLU A 118 28.18 9.05 6.40
N GLU A 119 28.37 8.09 5.48
CA GLU A 119 29.72 7.72 5.01
C GLU A 119 30.01 7.92 3.51
N VAL A 120 29.02 8.24 2.65
CA VAL A 120 29.27 8.38 1.19
C VAL A 120 28.68 9.69 0.63
N PRO A 121 29.49 10.59 0.02
CA PRO A 121 29.04 11.89 -0.51
C PRO A 121 27.99 11.79 -1.61
N THR A 122 27.89 10.63 -2.27
CA THR A 122 26.88 10.32 -3.28
C THR A 122 26.38 8.89 -3.09
N PRO A 123 25.08 8.67 -2.87
CA PRO A 123 24.54 7.32 -2.73
C PRO A 123 24.78 6.54 -4.04
N THR A 124 25.44 5.38 -3.93
CA THR A 124 25.76 4.46 -5.03
C THR A 124 24.49 3.94 -5.70
N HIS A 125 23.41 3.82 -4.93
CA HIS A 125 22.10 3.38 -5.39
C HIS A 125 21.05 4.51 -5.43
N LYS A 126 20.21 4.49 -6.46
CA LYS A 126 19.01 5.31 -6.62
C LYS A 126 17.79 4.45 -6.27
N HIS A 127 17.00 4.91 -5.29
CA HIS A 127 15.70 4.33 -4.99
C HIS A 127 14.74 4.50 -6.19
N LEU A 128 14.01 3.44 -6.54
CA LEU A 128 13.07 3.44 -7.66
C LEU A 128 11.62 3.41 -7.19
N ASN A 129 11.24 2.36 -6.45
CA ASN A 129 9.90 2.19 -5.94
C ASN A 129 9.86 1.24 -4.76
N THR A 130 8.72 1.27 -4.06
CA THR A 130 8.41 0.33 -3.00
C THR A 130 7.03 -0.24 -3.19
N THR A 131 6.91 -1.54 -2.99
CA THR A 131 5.61 -2.21 -2.95
C THR A 131 5.44 -2.94 -1.64
N LEU A 132 4.19 -3.02 -1.19
CA LEU A 132 3.80 -3.75 0.00
C LEU A 132 2.76 -4.79 -0.39
N VAL A 133 3.02 -6.04 0.00
CA VAL A 133 2.16 -7.17 -0.33
C VAL A 133 1.73 -7.89 0.94
N TYR A 134 0.47 -8.29 0.99
CA TYR A 134 -0.04 -9.17 2.03
C TYR A 134 0.22 -10.63 1.68
N LYS A 135 1.01 -11.33 2.51
CA LYS A 135 1.36 -12.75 2.35
C LYS A 135 0.36 -13.71 3.02
N GLY A 136 -0.68 -13.19 3.66
CA GLY A 136 -1.57 -13.98 4.51
C GLY A 136 -1.04 -14.16 5.94
N ASP A 137 -1.93 -14.55 6.85
CA ASP A 137 -1.65 -14.79 8.27
C ASP A 137 -1.02 -13.58 9.01
N SER A 138 -1.44 -12.35 8.66
CA SER A 138 -0.89 -11.11 9.22
C SER A 138 0.62 -10.98 9.02
N ARG A 139 1.08 -11.44 7.85
CA ARG A 139 2.45 -11.25 7.35
C ARG A 139 2.42 -10.38 6.11
N LEU A 140 3.30 -9.41 6.09
CA LEU A 140 3.49 -8.44 5.03
C LEU A 140 4.89 -8.61 4.44
N CYS A 141 5.01 -8.28 3.17
CA CYS A 141 6.25 -8.29 2.42
C CYS A 141 6.45 -6.91 1.81
N LEU A 142 7.43 -6.18 2.32
CA LEU A 142 7.90 -4.95 1.71
C LEU A 142 8.98 -5.31 0.69
N VAL A 143 8.85 -4.81 -0.53
CA VAL A 143 9.87 -4.93 -1.57
C VAL A 143 10.29 -3.52 -1.94
N ASP A 144 11.52 -3.16 -1.59
CA ASP A 144 12.16 -1.90 -1.92
C ASP A 144 13.14 -2.14 -3.08
N ASN A 145 12.94 -1.43 -4.19
CA ASN A 145 13.73 -1.56 -5.40
C ASN A 145 14.69 -0.38 -5.52
N SER A 146 15.98 -0.69 -5.64
CA SER A 146 17.03 0.29 -5.87
C SER A 146 17.90 -0.13 -7.06
N MET A 147 18.56 0.83 -7.69
CA MET A 147 19.42 0.59 -8.86
C MET A 147 20.71 1.36 -8.71
N THR A 148 21.85 0.79 -9.12
CA THR A 148 23.11 1.53 -9.10
C THR A 148 23.04 2.71 -10.06
N ARG A 149 23.51 3.89 -9.62
CA ARG A 149 23.50 5.11 -10.46
C ARG A 149 24.32 4.97 -11.75
N HIS A 150 25.30 4.09 -11.75
CA HIS A 150 26.25 3.92 -12.84
C HIS A 150 25.96 2.67 -13.69
N ASP A 151 24.98 1.85 -13.31
CA ASP A 151 24.62 0.67 -14.07
C ASP A 151 23.11 0.39 -14.03
N PHE A 152 22.42 0.89 -15.04
CA PHE A 152 20.96 0.76 -15.15
C PHE A 152 20.48 -0.67 -15.43
N LYS A 153 21.39 -1.65 -15.60
CA LYS A 153 21.03 -3.06 -15.81
C LYS A 153 20.96 -3.85 -14.52
N HIS A 154 21.49 -3.31 -13.43
CA HIS A 154 21.59 -3.99 -12.14
C HIS A 154 20.73 -3.29 -11.09
N ALA A 155 19.58 -3.91 -10.78
CA ALA A 155 18.75 -3.53 -9.66
C ALA A 155 18.99 -4.45 -8.47
N VAL A 156 18.75 -3.95 -7.27
CA VAL A 156 18.75 -4.71 -6.03
C VAL A 156 17.37 -4.59 -5.41
N LEU A 157 16.76 -5.75 -5.13
CA LEU A 157 15.52 -5.84 -4.38
C LEU A 157 15.83 -6.14 -2.93
N HIS A 158 15.48 -5.22 -2.05
CA HIS A 158 15.47 -5.43 -0.61
C HIS A 158 14.09 -5.91 -0.19
N VAL A 159 14.01 -7.16 0.24
CA VAL A 159 12.77 -7.81 0.65
C VAL A 159 12.76 -7.91 2.17
N THR A 160 11.76 -7.29 2.79
CA THR A 160 11.52 -7.34 4.23
C THR A 160 10.19 -8.01 4.50
N ILE A 161 10.22 -9.20 5.10
CA ILE A 161 9.03 -9.92 5.56
C ILE A 161 8.86 -9.67 7.05
N PHE A 162 7.68 -9.21 7.44
CA PHE A 162 7.39 -8.84 8.82
C PHE A 162 5.91 -9.07 9.14
N GLY A 163 5.57 -9.05 10.42
CA GLY A 163 4.19 -8.89 10.86
C GLY A 163 4.09 -7.71 11.81
N LEU A 164 2.88 -7.22 12.03
CA LEU A 164 2.64 -6.05 12.86
C LEU A 164 1.84 -6.41 14.13
N LYS A 165 2.02 -5.61 15.18
CA LYS A 165 1.25 -5.67 16.42
C LYS A 165 1.20 -4.28 17.07
N TYR A 166 0.25 -4.09 17.97
CA TYR A 166 0.30 -2.96 18.89
C TYR A 166 1.21 -3.28 20.09
N ASP A 167 1.92 -2.27 20.60
CA ASP A 167 2.56 -2.32 21.92
C ASP A 167 1.53 -2.07 23.05
N HIS A 168 1.99 -2.12 24.30
CA HIS A 168 1.16 -1.87 25.48
C HIS A 168 0.63 -0.41 25.55
N ARG A 169 1.18 0.51 24.77
CA ARG A 169 0.75 1.91 24.65
C ARG A 169 -0.14 2.16 23.43
N GLY A 170 -0.41 1.12 22.63
CA GLY A 170 -1.20 1.20 21.41
C GLY A 170 -0.46 1.75 20.19
N HIS A 171 0.87 1.86 20.24
CA HIS A 171 1.71 2.19 19.08
C HIS A 171 1.91 0.99 18.17
N LEU A 172 2.01 1.24 16.87
CA LEU A 172 2.27 0.21 15.88
C LEU A 172 3.75 -0.15 15.88
N GLN A 173 4.06 -1.45 15.95
CA GLN A 173 5.42 -2.00 15.91
C GLN A 173 5.45 -3.30 15.11
N THR A 174 6.63 -3.73 14.67
CA THR A 174 6.80 -5.05 14.08
C THR A 174 6.85 -6.16 15.14
N LYS A 175 6.58 -7.38 14.68
CA LYS A 175 6.87 -8.61 15.43
C LYS A 175 8.37 -8.89 15.36
N ILE A 176 8.91 -9.48 16.43
CA ILE A 176 10.34 -9.82 16.57
C ILE A 176 10.85 -10.67 15.39
N ARG A 177 10.00 -11.55 14.85
CA ARG A 177 10.33 -12.39 13.71
C ARG A 177 10.17 -11.59 12.41
N ARG A 178 11.21 -10.84 12.04
CA ARG A 178 11.38 -10.22 10.72
C ARG A 178 12.49 -10.91 9.94
N THR A 179 12.32 -11.02 8.63
CA THR A 179 13.33 -11.56 7.71
C THR A 179 13.65 -10.48 6.69
N VAL A 180 14.94 -10.19 6.52
CA VAL A 180 15.42 -9.22 5.52
C VAL A 180 16.35 -9.99 4.57
N THR A 181 16.17 -9.82 3.27
CA THR A 181 17.00 -10.46 2.26
C THR A 181 17.14 -9.53 1.05
N SER A 182 18.31 -9.54 0.42
CA SER A 182 18.59 -8.73 -0.76
C SER A 182 18.85 -9.63 -1.96
N TYR A 183 18.29 -9.28 -3.12
CA TYR A 183 18.44 -10.02 -4.37
C TYR A 183 18.94 -9.09 -5.47
N SER A 184 20.00 -9.50 -6.16
CA SER A 184 20.45 -8.81 -7.37
C SER A 184 19.60 -9.24 -8.56
N VAL A 185 19.13 -8.28 -9.34
CA VAL A 185 18.31 -8.48 -10.53
C VAL A 185 19.05 -7.89 -11.73
N SER A 186 19.41 -8.76 -12.67
CA SER A 186 19.99 -8.37 -13.97
C SER A 186 18.89 -8.01 -14.97
N ASN A 187 19.19 -7.13 -15.92
CA ASN A 187 18.27 -6.62 -16.95
C ASN A 187 17.07 -5.85 -16.39
N ALA A 188 17.25 -5.16 -15.27
CA ALA A 188 16.26 -4.22 -14.78
C ALA A 188 16.08 -3.03 -15.74
N SER A 189 14.88 -2.47 -15.78
CA SER A 189 14.56 -1.22 -16.47
C SER A 189 14.10 -0.18 -15.44
N ALA A 190 14.32 1.11 -15.72
CA ALA A 190 13.78 2.19 -14.87
C ALA A 190 12.23 2.18 -14.80
N TYR A 191 11.57 1.55 -15.78
CA TYR A 191 10.12 1.35 -15.82
C TYR A 191 9.67 0.02 -15.20
N PHE A 192 10.59 -0.76 -14.64
CA PHE A 192 10.28 -2.05 -14.04
C PHE A 192 9.57 -1.85 -12.71
N THR A 193 8.25 -2.00 -12.75
CA THR A 193 7.41 -2.12 -11.56
C THR A 193 7.32 -3.59 -11.20
N HIS A 194 7.58 -3.92 -9.94
CA HIS A 194 7.26 -5.25 -9.42
C HIS A 194 5.88 -5.13 -8.78
N PRO A 195 4.77 -5.39 -9.49
CA PRO A 195 3.57 -5.81 -8.78
C PRO A 195 3.97 -7.14 -8.14
N ALA A 196 4.50 -7.09 -6.92
CA ALA A 196 4.85 -8.28 -6.20
C ALA A 196 3.52 -8.98 -5.88
N PHE A 197 3.30 -10.12 -6.49
CA PHE A 197 2.16 -10.99 -6.22
C PHE A 197 2.71 -12.25 -5.55
N TRP A 198 1.97 -12.78 -4.57
CA TRP A 198 2.26 -14.07 -3.98
C TRP A 198 1.22 -15.07 -4.51
N MET A 199 1.68 -16.21 -5.05
CA MET A 199 0.85 -17.38 -5.34
C MET A 199 0.66 -18.22 -4.08
#